data_AF-A5Z9C5-F1
#
_entry.id   AF-A5Z9C5-F1
#
_cell.length_a   1.000
_cell.length_b   1.000
_cell.length_c   1.000
_cell.angle_alpha   90.00
_cell.angle_beta   90.00
_cell.angle_gamma   90.00
#
_symmetry.space_group_name_H-M   'P 1'
#
loop_
_entity.id
_entity.type
_entity.pdbx_description
1 polymer ?
#
loop_
_entity_poly.entity_id
_entity_poly.type
_entity_poly.pdbx_seq_one_letter_code
_entity_poly.pdbx_strand_id
1 'polypeptide(L)' 'MRVVLWNVDPEDWKDQNADIVVNRIISHVRPGDIILLHDIFKSSVEAALKTVDILQDKGYQFVTVDKLNNSTIK' A
#
# COMPACT_ATOMS: atom_id res chain seq x y z
N MET A 1 -3.62 -17.62 15.18
CA MET A 1 -2.58 -16.94 14.38
C MET A 1 -2.97 -17.07 12.91
N ARG A 2 -2.93 -15.98 12.14
CA ARG A 2 -3.23 -15.96 10.71
C ARG A 2 -1.98 -15.49 9.97
N VAL A 3 -1.61 -16.15 8.88
CA VAL A 3 -0.52 -15.71 8.00
C VAL A 3 -1.08 -14.64 7.07
N VAL A 4 -0.41 -13.48 7.02
CA VAL A 4 -0.76 -12.35 6.15
C VAL A 4 0.45 -12.07 5.27
N LEU A 5 0.22 -12.11 3.96
CA LEU A 5 1.19 -11.70 2.95
C LEU A 5 0.66 -10.46 2.21
N TRP A 6 1.26 -10.12 1.08
CA TRP A 6 0.91 -8.97 0.26
C TRP A 6 0.73 -9.36 -1.21
N ASN A 7 0.09 -8.48 -1.97
CA ASN A 7 -0.12 -8.60 -3.41
C ASN A 7 0.74 -7.60 -4.20
N VAL A 8 1.08 -6.47 -3.57
CA VAL A 8 1.87 -5.39 -4.17
C VAL A 8 3.14 -5.18 -3.35
N ASP A 9 4.29 -5.41 -3.97
CA ASP A 9 5.62 -5.09 -3.42
C ASP A 9 6.28 -4.05 -4.33
N PRO A 10 6.43 -2.78 -3.89
CA PRO A 10 7.10 -1.76 -4.68
C PRO A 10 8.63 -1.81 -4.57
N GLU A 11 9.19 -2.76 -3.81
CA GLU A 11 10.62 -2.87 -3.52
C GLU A 11 11.21 -1.59 -2.90
N ASP A 12 10.51 -0.97 -1.95
CA ASP A 12 10.96 0.26 -1.26
C ASP A 12 12.26 0.07 -0.47
N TRP A 13 12.52 -1.17 -0.03
CA TRP A 13 13.77 -1.60 0.60
C TRP A 13 14.97 -1.59 -0.36
N LYS A 14 14.72 -1.62 -1.67
CA LYS A 14 15.74 -1.63 -2.73
C LYS A 14 15.92 -0.26 -3.36
N ASP A 15 14.82 0.42 -3.66
CA ASP A 15 14.81 1.74 -4.28
C ASP A 15 14.28 2.81 -3.31
N GLN A 16 15.19 3.52 -2.64
CA GLN A 16 14.85 4.57 -1.67
C GLN A 16 14.46 5.91 -2.36
N ASN A 17 13.67 5.83 -3.42
CA ASN A 17 13.11 6.98 -4.13
C ASN A 17 11.59 6.95 -4.04
N ALA A 18 11.01 7.94 -3.36
CA ALA A 18 9.59 7.97 -3.07
C ALA A 18 8.72 7.93 -4.34
N ASP A 19 9.10 8.63 -5.41
CA ASP A 19 8.29 8.70 -6.63
C ASP A 19 8.34 7.37 -7.41
N ILE A 20 9.46 6.65 -7.38
CA ILE A 20 9.55 5.30 -7.95
C ILE A 20 8.62 4.34 -7.20
N VAL A 21 8.65 4.37 -5.86
CA VAL A 21 7.81 3.54 -5.00
C VAL A 21 6.33 3.84 -5.24
N VAL A 22 5.93 5.12 -5.25
CA VAL A 22 4.55 5.55 -5.55
C VAL A 22 4.12 5.02 -6.92
N ASN A 23 4.93 5.22 -7.96
CA ASN A 23 4.60 4.78 -9.32
C ASN A 23 4.42 3.26 -9.41
N ARG A 24 5.23 2.47 -8.69
CA ARG A 24 5.07 1.01 -8.64
C ARG A 24 3.79 0.62 -7.93
N ILE A 25 3.42 1.28 -6.83
CA ILE A 25 2.15 0.99 -6.14
C ILE A 25 0.96 1.30 -7.05
N ILE A 26 0.87 2.52 -7.57
CA ILE A 26 -0.33 2.98 -8.30
C ILE A 26 -0.52 2.28 -9.65
N SER A 27 0.52 1.67 -10.20
CA SER A 27 0.44 0.89 -11.46
C SER A 27 -0.01 -0.55 -11.25
N HIS A 28 0.12 -1.10 -10.04
CA HIS A 28 -0.21 -2.50 -9.75
C HIS A 28 -1.44 -2.69 -8.87
N VAL A 29 -1.75 -1.73 -8.00
CA VAL A 29 -2.82 -1.86 -7.01
C VAL A 29 -4.21 -2.03 -7.62
N ARG A 30 -5.00 -2.90 -7.00
CA ARG A 30 -6.40 -3.18 -7.31
C ARG A 30 -7.23 -3.21 -6.01
N PRO A 31 -8.57 -3.07 -6.10
CA PRO A 31 -9.42 -3.21 -4.93
C PRO A 31 -9.21 -4.56 -4.25
N GLY A 32 -8.93 -4.53 -2.95
CA GLY A 32 -8.69 -5.73 -2.14
C GLY A 32 -7.22 -6.09 -1.94
N ASP A 33 -6.28 -5.39 -2.58
CA ASP A 33 -4.85 -5.68 -2.42
C ASP A 33 -4.29 -5.25 -1.06
N ILE A 34 -3.28 -5.99 -0.61
CA ILE A 34 -2.41 -5.61 0.51
C ILE A 34 -1.06 -5.14 -0.07
N ILE A 35 -0.63 -3.94 0.31
CA ILE A 35 0.64 -3.32 -0.12
C ILE A 35 1.69 -3.53 0.97
N LEU A 36 2.88 -4.01 0.59
CA LEU A 36 4.05 -4.06 1.47
C LEU A 36 4.83 -2.75 1.43
N LEU A 37 5.15 -2.21 2.60
CA LEU A 37 6.07 -1.08 2.79
C LEU A 37 6.86 -1.26 4.09
N HIS A 38 8.04 -0.64 4.17
CA HIS A 38 8.91 -0.63 5.33
C HIS A 38 9.06 0.79 5.88
N ASP A 39 8.58 1.03 7.11
CA ASP A 39 8.59 2.36 7.76
C ASP A 39 9.95 2.79 8.33
N ILE A 40 11.00 2.05 8.02
CA ILE A 40 12.39 2.32 8.43
C ILE A 40 13.14 3.26 7.48
N PHE A 41 12.55 3.61 6.33
CA PHE A 41 13.12 4.54 5.36
C PHE A 41 12.26 5.79 5.21
N LYS A 42 12.90 6.96 5.19
CA LYS A 42 12.21 8.26 4.99
C LYS A 42 11.45 8.28 3.65
N SER A 43 12.05 7.73 2.59
CA SER A 43 11.44 7.62 1.27
C SER A 43 10.14 6.81 1.29
N SER A 44 10.08 5.74 2.10
CA SER A 44 8.89 4.89 2.22
C SER A 44 7.76 5.61 2.93
N VAL A 45 8.06 6.42 3.96
CA VAL A 45 7.07 7.27 4.64
C VAL A 45 6.51 8.32 3.67
N GLU A 46 7.39 9.00 2.91
CA GLU A 46 6.97 9.98 1.90
C GLU A 46 6.12 9.33 0.79
N ALA A 47 6.50 8.12 0.34
CA ALA A 47 5.74 7.36 -0.64
C ALA A 47 4.37 6.93 -0.11
N ALA A 48 4.31 6.43 1.13
CA ALA A 48 3.06 6.00 1.76
C ALA A 48 2.03 7.15 1.81
N LEU A 49 2.45 8.35 2.23
CA LEU A 49 1.57 9.52 2.30
C LEU A 49 1.06 9.92 0.90
N LYS A 50 1.95 10.06 -0.09
CA LYS A 50 1.57 10.37 -1.48
C LYS A 50 0.62 9.32 -2.07
N THR A 51 0.89 8.04 -1.81
CA THR A 51 0.05 6.93 -2.28
C THR A 51 -1.34 6.99 -1.64
N VAL A 52 -1.44 7.29 -0.34
CA VAL A 52 -2.73 7.44 0.33
C VAL A 52 -3.56 8.53 -0.34
N ASP A 53 -2.99 9.72 -0.54
CA ASP A 53 -3.67 10.84 -1.20
C ASP A 53 -4.19 10.44 -2.58
N ILE A 54 -3.31 9.87 -3.44
CA ILE A 54 -3.66 9.47 -4.81
C ILE A 54 -4.75 8.40 -4.83
N LEU A 55 -4.69 7.40 -3.95
CA LEU A 55 -5.65 6.30 -3.95
C LEU A 55 -6.99 6.70 -3.34
N GLN A 56 -7.00 7.57 -2.33
CA GLN A 56 -8.24 8.16 -1.81
C GLN A 56 -8.96 8.98 -2.87
N ASP A 57 -8.23 9.79 -3.65
CA ASP A 57 -8.80 10.54 -4.79
C ASP A 57 -9.38 9.61 -5.87
N LYS A 58 -8.87 8.39 -5.99
CA LYS A 58 -9.39 7.33 -6.87
C LYS A 58 -10.55 6.53 -6.25
N GLY A 59 -10.99 6.87 -5.05
CA GLY A 59 -12.12 6.24 -4.36
C GLY A 59 -11.76 4.98 -3.57
N TYR A 60 -10.48 4.71 -3.31
CA TYR A 60 -10.08 3.62 -2.43
C TYR A 60 -10.31 3.98 -0.97
N GLN A 61 -10.66 2.98 -0.17
CA GLN A 61 -10.71 3.08 1.28
C GLN A 61 -9.57 2.27 1.89
N PHE A 62 -8.73 2.91 2.69
CA PHE A 62 -7.71 2.23 3.48
C PHE A 62 -8.34 1.60 4.72
N VAL A 63 -8.05 0.32 4.94
CA VAL A 63 -8.57 -0.47 6.04
C VAL A 63 -7.47 -1.31 6.67
N THR A 64 -7.67 -1.78 7.89
CA THR A 64 -6.79 -2.78 8.50
C THR A 64 -6.99 -4.14 7.83
N VAL A 65 -6.00 -5.02 7.91
CA VAL A 65 -6.08 -6.39 7.37
C VAL A 65 -7.25 -7.17 7.99
N ASP A 66 -7.59 -6.91 9.25
CA ASP A 66 -8.75 -7.54 9.89
C ASP A 66 -10.06 -7.10 9.24
N LYS A 67 -10.21 -5.81 8.93
CA LYS A 67 -11.39 -5.27 8.25
C LYS A 67 -11.48 -5.77 6.81
N LEU A 68 -10.36 -5.88 6.11
CA LEU A 68 -10.32 -6.39 4.74
C LEU A 68 -10.80 -7.86 4.64
N ASN A 69 -10.42 -8.68 5.62
CA ASN A 69 -10.77 -10.11 5.64
C ASN A 69 -12.13 -10.42 6.27
N ASN A 70 -12.74 -9.47 6.99
CA ASN A 70 -14.08 -9.62 7.51
C ASN A 70 -15.06 -9.19 6.42
N SER A 71 -15.95 -10.09 6.00
CA SER A 71 -16.89 -9.98 4.87
C SER A 71 -17.98 -8.89 5.03
N THR A 72 -17.68 -7.76 5.67
CA THR A 72 -18.62 -6.68 6.01
C THR A 72 -18.10 -5.31 5.60
N ILE A 73 -17.19 -5.23 4.63
CA ILE A 73 -17.09 -4.01 3.82
C ILE A 73 -18.21 -4.11 2.77
N LYS A 74 -19.38 -3.56 3.13
CA LYS A 74 -20.46 -3.28 2.17
C LYS A 74 -20.05 -2.12 1.26
#